data_AF-A0A452YZJ1-F1
#
_entry.id   AF-A0A452YZJ1-F1
#
_cell.length_a   1.000
_cell.length_b   1.000
_cell.length_c   1.000
_cell.angle_alpha   90.00
_cell.angle_beta   90.00
_cell.angle_gamma   90.00
#
_symmetry.space_group_name_H-M   'P 1'
#
loop_
_entity.id
_entity.type
_entity.pdbx_description
1 polymer ?
#
loop_
_entity_poly.entity_id
_entity_poly.type
_entity_poly.pdbx_seq_one_letter_code
_entity_poly.pdbx_strand_id
1 'polypeptide(L)'
;MDVINGELFKQAYDISLDASEFLDRYQMYELLKGPYDKEGACIMVTAGSEGVASELWAEKLFGMYTSWARRQRCKEGLVEKIASISGHIQFAALEIESEYMFGTLSGEKGMHRMIYSSVENSGTDQLIFTWTTTIWRFLHYPVNVKIEIEEMAPL
;
A
#
# COMPACT_ATOMS: atom_id res chain seq x y z
N MET A 1 -20.21 -43.04 -27.43
CA MET A 1 -19.04 -42.17 -27.64
C MET A 1 -19.32 -40.96 -26.77
N ASP A 2 -18.72 -40.93 -25.58
CA ASP A 2 -19.04 -39.92 -24.58
C ASP A 2 -18.71 -38.53 -25.13
N VAL A 3 -19.76 -37.77 -25.39
CA VAL A 3 -19.64 -36.37 -25.79
C VAL A 3 -19.02 -35.68 -24.58
N ILE A 4 -17.75 -35.30 -24.69
CA ILE A 4 -17.09 -34.46 -23.69
C ILE A 4 -17.98 -33.22 -23.53
N ASN A 5 -18.62 -33.10 -22.37
CA ASN A 5 -19.43 -31.93 -22.07
C ASN A 5 -18.47 -30.74 -21.89
N GLY A 6 -18.33 -29.94 -22.95
CA GLY A 6 -17.42 -28.80 -22.97
C GLY A 6 -17.71 -27.75 -21.90
N GLU A 7 -18.96 -27.66 -21.44
CA GLU A 7 -19.34 -26.77 -20.35
C GLU A 7 -18.84 -27.29 -18.99
N LEU A 8 -18.94 -28.61 -18.77
CA LEU A 8 -18.35 -29.24 -17.59
C LEU A 8 -16.82 -29.11 -17.59
N PHE A 9 -16.17 -29.25 -18.76
CA PHE A 9 -14.72 -29.06 -18.89
C PHE A 9 -14.33 -27.61 -18.58
N LYS A 10 -15.08 -26.62 -19.07
CA LYS A 10 -14.86 -25.21 -18.76
C LYS A 10 -14.98 -24.94 -17.26
N GLN A 11 -16.02 -25.45 -16.61
CA GLN A 11 -16.19 -25.30 -15.16
C GLN A 11 -15.03 -25.93 -14.38
N ALA A 12 -14.60 -27.14 -14.76
CA ALA A 12 -13.46 -27.80 -14.13
C ALA A 12 -12.16 -27.00 -14.32
N TYR A 13 -11.95 -26.42 -15.50
CA TYR A 13 -10.81 -25.56 -15.79
C TYR A 13 -10.81 -24.29 -14.94
N ASP A 14 -11.95 -23.58 -14.88
CA ASP A 14 -12.09 -22.35 -14.09
C ASP A 14 -11.82 -22.63 -12.59
N ILE A 15 -12.37 -23.72 -12.05
CA ILE A 15 -12.11 -24.15 -10.66
C ILE A 15 -10.62 -24.48 -10.43
N SER A 16 -9.96 -25.13 -11.41
CA SER A 16 -8.55 -25.46 -11.30
C SER A 16 -7.67 -24.21 -11.26
N LEU A 17 -8.06 -23.17 -12.02
CA LEU A 17 -7.39 -21.89 -12.03
C LEU A 17 -7.54 -21.17 -10.68
N ASP A 18 -8.78 -21.12 -10.16
CA ASP A 18 -9.07 -20.53 -8.84
C ASP A 18 -8.30 -21.23 -7.71
N ALA A 19 -8.22 -22.57 -7.77
CA ALA A 19 -7.47 -23.36 -6.80
C ALA A 19 -5.95 -23.08 -6.86
N SER A 20 -5.40 -22.89 -8.08
CA SER A 20 -4.00 -22.51 -8.27
C SER A 20 -3.71 -21.14 -7.65
N GLU A 21 -4.55 -20.13 -7.91
CA GLU A 21 -4.37 -18.79 -7.35
C GLU A 21 -4.44 -18.79 -5.82
N PHE A 22 -5.33 -19.61 -5.24
CA PHE A 22 -5.41 -19.77 -3.80
C PHE A 22 -4.14 -20.39 -3.21
N LEU A 23 -3.60 -21.43 -3.85
CA LEU A 23 -2.36 -22.09 -3.41
C LEU A 23 -1.17 -21.15 -3.48
N ASP A 24 -1.05 -20.34 -4.54
CA ASP A 24 0.03 -19.37 -4.69
C ASP A 24 -0.02 -18.31 -3.57
N ARG A 25 -1.22 -17.79 -3.24
CA ARG A 25 -1.39 -16.88 -2.10
C ARG A 25 -1.04 -17.54 -0.77
N TYR A 26 -1.46 -18.79 -0.56
CA TYR A 26 -1.16 -19.54 0.65
C TYR A 26 0.35 -19.76 0.83
N GLN A 27 1.05 -20.13 -0.25
CA GLN A 27 2.50 -20.29 -0.23
C GLN A 27 3.21 -18.97 0.10
N MET A 28 2.73 -17.84 -0.42
CA MET A 28 3.23 -16.53 -0.04
C MET A 28 3.07 -16.27 1.46
N TYR A 29 1.91 -16.58 2.04
CA TYR A 29 1.66 -16.38 3.47
C TYR A 29 2.55 -17.26 4.37
N GLU A 30 2.92 -18.46 3.94
CA GLU A 30 3.89 -19.32 4.64
C GLU A 30 5.31 -18.72 4.71
N LEU A 31 5.67 -17.86 3.75
CA LEU A 31 6.95 -17.14 3.76
C LEU A 31 6.96 -15.97 4.74
N LEU A 32 5.79 -15.47 5.12
CA LEU A 32 5.61 -14.34 6.04
C LEU A 32 5.68 -14.82 7.50
N LYS A 33 6.89 -14.74 8.08
CA LYS A 33 7.21 -15.22 9.44
C LYS A 33 7.52 -14.10 10.44
N GLY A 34 7.31 -12.85 10.04
CA GLY A 34 7.47 -11.69 10.90
C GLY A 34 6.40 -11.61 11.99
N PRO A 35 6.69 -10.94 13.12
CA PRO A 35 5.82 -10.91 14.29
C PRO A 35 4.46 -10.24 14.03
N TYR A 36 4.40 -9.31 13.07
CA TYR A 36 3.20 -8.54 12.73
C TYR A 36 2.69 -8.85 11.32
N ASP A 37 3.24 -9.87 10.66
CA ASP A 37 2.93 -10.10 9.24
C ASP A 37 1.46 -10.36 8.99
N LYS A 38 0.78 -11.01 9.95
CA LYS A 38 -0.66 -11.33 9.92
C LYS A 38 -1.57 -10.12 10.09
N GLU A 39 -1.05 -9.00 10.58
CA GLU A 39 -1.83 -7.82 10.88
C GLU A 39 -2.25 -7.06 9.62
N GLY A 40 -3.27 -6.20 9.79
CA GLY A 40 -3.59 -5.16 8.82
C GLY A 40 -2.41 -4.20 8.62
N ALA A 41 -2.44 -3.41 7.55
CA ALA A 41 -1.38 -2.44 7.26
C ALA A 41 -1.93 -1.02 7.17
N CYS A 42 -1.09 -0.05 7.54
CA CYS A 42 -1.25 1.34 7.12
C CYS A 42 -0.08 1.70 6.21
N ILE A 43 -0.40 2.07 4.97
CA ILE A 43 0.58 2.55 3.99
C ILE A 43 0.51 4.07 3.93
N MET A 44 1.67 4.68 4.07
CA MET A 44 1.85 6.13 4.08
C MET A 44 2.73 6.52 2.92
N VAL A 45 2.28 7.48 2.12
CA VAL A 45 3.03 8.03 0.99
C VAL A 45 3.34 9.49 1.30
N THR A 46 4.62 9.84 1.26
CA THR A 46 5.11 11.20 1.45
C THR A 46 5.82 11.67 0.20
N ALA A 47 5.45 12.86 -0.29
CA ALA A 47 6.11 13.49 -1.42
C ALA A 47 7.57 13.86 -1.08
N GLY A 48 8.48 13.65 -2.03
CA GLY A 48 9.83 14.17 -1.95
C GLY A 48 9.87 15.69 -2.07
N SER A 49 11.04 16.29 -1.76
CA SER A 49 11.22 17.73 -1.78
C SER A 49 11.39 18.34 -3.18
N GLU A 50 11.35 17.55 -4.25
CA GLU A 50 11.61 18.00 -5.64
C GLU A 50 10.37 18.65 -6.29
N GLY A 51 9.70 19.53 -5.55
CA GLY A 51 8.60 20.36 -6.02
C GLY A 51 7.33 19.60 -6.42
N VAL A 52 6.47 20.27 -7.20
CA VAL A 52 5.13 19.79 -7.59
C VAL A 52 5.14 18.45 -8.31
N ALA A 53 6.22 18.13 -9.04
CA ALA A 53 6.36 16.84 -9.73
C ALA A 53 6.40 15.65 -8.76
N SER A 54 7.07 15.81 -7.61
CA SER A 54 7.09 14.78 -6.55
C SER A 54 5.72 14.60 -5.90
N GLU A 55 4.96 15.68 -5.75
CA GLU A 55 3.60 15.66 -5.19
C GLU A 55 2.61 14.96 -6.14
N LEU A 56 2.70 15.24 -7.44
CA LEU A 56 1.94 14.53 -8.48
C LEU A 56 2.31 13.03 -8.55
N TRP A 57 3.58 12.69 -8.30
CA TRP A 57 4.00 11.29 -8.25
C TRP A 57 3.49 10.60 -6.99
N ALA A 58 3.52 11.28 -5.83
CA ALA A 58 2.89 10.79 -4.61
C ALA A 58 1.39 10.52 -4.81
N GLU A 59 0.69 11.39 -5.54
CA GLU A 59 -0.72 11.16 -5.94
C GLU A 59 -0.92 9.89 -6.76
N LYS A 60 -0.06 9.66 -7.76
CA LYS A 60 -0.12 8.46 -8.59
C LYS A 60 0.15 7.20 -7.77
N LEU A 61 1.19 7.21 -6.93
CA LEU A 61 1.51 6.07 -6.06
C LEU A 61 0.40 5.79 -5.04
N PHE A 62 -0.13 6.83 -4.41
CA PHE A 62 -1.25 6.68 -3.49
C PHE A 62 -2.50 6.11 -4.20
N GLY A 63 -2.78 6.59 -5.41
CA GLY A 63 -3.84 6.05 -6.27
C GLY A 63 -3.60 4.60 -6.68
N MET A 64 -2.34 4.20 -6.92
CA MET A 64 -1.94 2.82 -7.20
C MET A 64 -2.26 1.91 -6.00
N TYR A 65 -1.83 2.26 -4.79
CA TYR A 65 -2.10 1.45 -3.60
C TYR A 65 -3.59 1.38 -3.28
N THR A 66 -4.32 2.48 -3.41
CA THR A 66 -5.79 2.50 -3.25
C THR A 66 -6.47 1.55 -4.25
N SER A 67 -6.06 1.59 -5.51
CA SER A 67 -6.61 0.72 -6.57
C SER A 67 -6.19 -0.73 -6.41
N TRP A 68 -5.00 -0.99 -5.89
CA TRP A 68 -4.53 -2.33 -5.54
C TRP A 68 -5.33 -2.92 -4.38
N ALA A 69 -5.54 -2.17 -3.30
CA ALA A 69 -6.32 -2.60 -2.14
C ALA A 69 -7.76 -2.99 -2.53
N ARG A 70 -8.40 -2.18 -3.38
CA ARG A 70 -9.74 -2.49 -3.93
C ARG A 70 -9.77 -3.77 -4.75
N ARG A 71 -8.73 -4.03 -5.55
CA ARG A 71 -8.62 -5.26 -6.35
C ARG A 71 -8.44 -6.50 -5.48
N GLN A 72 -7.80 -6.38 -4.33
CA GLN A 72 -7.69 -7.45 -3.33
C GLN A 72 -8.98 -7.70 -2.55
N ARG A 73 -10.05 -6.90 -2.78
CA ARG A 73 -11.33 -6.95 -2.05
C ARG A 73 -11.17 -6.78 -0.54
N CYS A 74 -10.11 -6.07 -0.13
CA CYS A 74 -9.88 -5.72 1.27
C CYS A 74 -10.73 -4.52 1.67
N LYS A 75 -10.96 -4.34 2.97
CA LYS A 75 -11.61 -3.13 3.48
C LYS A 75 -10.56 -2.04 3.67
N GLU A 76 -10.62 -0.99 2.87
CA GLU A 76 -9.72 0.17 2.97
C GLU A 76 -10.36 1.39 3.64
N GLY A 77 -9.55 2.20 4.32
CA GLY A 77 -9.96 3.45 4.95
C GLY A 77 -8.90 4.53 4.78
N LEU A 78 -9.30 5.70 4.26
CA LEU A 78 -8.43 6.87 4.25
C LEU A 78 -8.26 7.38 5.68
N VAL A 79 -7.03 7.33 6.20
CA VAL A 79 -6.71 7.81 7.54
C VAL A 79 -6.47 9.31 7.51
N GLU A 80 -5.62 9.75 6.60
CA GLU A 80 -5.21 11.14 6.52
C GLU A 80 -4.80 11.49 5.08
N LYS A 81 -5.07 12.73 4.67
CA LYS A 81 -4.59 13.30 3.42
C LYS A 81 -4.26 14.77 3.64
N ILE A 82 -2.99 15.12 3.50
CA ILE A 82 -2.47 16.48 3.62
C ILE A 82 -2.09 16.95 2.22
N ALA A 83 -2.73 18.03 1.78
CA ALA A 83 -2.39 18.70 0.53
C ALA A 83 -1.26 19.73 0.78
N SER A 84 -0.38 19.88 -0.20
CA SER A 84 0.63 20.93 -0.24
C SER A 84 0.03 22.27 -0.68
N ILE A 85 0.87 23.31 -0.73
CA ILE A 85 0.50 24.65 -1.24
C ILE A 85 0.05 24.59 -2.70
N SER A 86 0.57 23.65 -3.49
CA SER A 86 0.19 23.46 -4.90
C SER A 86 -1.19 22.79 -5.05
N GLY A 87 -1.73 22.22 -3.97
CA GLY A 87 -2.98 21.46 -3.94
C GLY A 87 -2.81 19.94 -4.15
N HIS A 88 -1.59 19.46 -4.40
CA HIS A 88 -1.29 18.04 -4.57
C HIS A 88 -0.94 17.35 -3.24
N ILE A 89 -0.81 16.02 -3.23
CA ILE A 89 -0.50 15.27 -1.99
C ILE A 89 0.92 15.59 -1.51
N GLN A 90 1.01 16.12 -0.29
CA GLN A 90 2.25 16.18 0.48
C GLN A 90 2.41 14.88 1.29
N PHE A 91 1.33 14.43 1.92
CA PHE A 91 1.27 13.21 2.72
C PHE A 91 -0.12 12.58 2.60
N ALA A 92 -0.18 11.25 2.52
CA ALA A 92 -1.43 10.52 2.60
C ALA A 92 -1.22 9.15 3.26
N ALA A 93 -2.19 8.74 4.08
CA ALA A 93 -2.18 7.48 4.80
C ALA A 93 -3.46 6.69 4.50
N LEU A 94 -3.29 5.43 4.09
CA LEU A 94 -4.36 4.49 3.79
C LEU A 94 -4.22 3.28 4.71
N GLU A 95 -5.28 2.99 5.46
CA GLU A 95 -5.40 1.76 6.26
C GLU A 95 -6.08 0.69 5.42
N ILE A 96 -5.55 -0.54 5.48
CA ILE A 96 -6.09 -1.70 4.77
C ILE A 96 -6.27 -2.83 5.78
N GLU A 97 -7.53 -3.20 6.00
CA GLU A 97 -7.93 -4.29 6.89
C GLU A 97 -8.00 -5.60 6.11
N SER A 98 -6.98 -6.45 6.30
CA SER A 98 -6.94 -7.82 5.80
C SER A 98 -5.86 -8.60 6.55
N GLU A 99 -6.03 -9.92 6.64
CA GLU A 99 -4.96 -10.81 7.10
C GLU A 99 -3.76 -10.74 6.16
N TYR A 100 -2.57 -10.89 6.72
CA TYR A 100 -1.29 -10.90 6.01
C TYR A 100 -0.94 -9.61 5.26
N MET A 101 -1.66 -8.51 5.52
CA MET A 101 -1.53 -7.28 4.75
C MET A 101 -0.22 -6.55 5.07
N PHE A 102 0.18 -6.49 6.34
CA PHE A 102 1.45 -5.89 6.73
C PHE A 102 2.63 -6.66 6.13
N GLY A 103 2.64 -7.99 6.24
CA GLY A 103 3.69 -8.81 5.66
C GLY A 103 3.79 -8.62 4.14
N THR A 104 2.65 -8.57 3.45
CA THR A 104 2.58 -8.34 1.99
C THR A 104 3.13 -6.96 1.60
N LEU A 105 2.77 -5.90 2.30
CA LEU A 105 3.20 -4.52 2.01
C LEU A 105 4.52 -4.12 2.67
N SER A 106 5.15 -5.00 3.45
CA SER A 106 6.43 -4.73 4.11
C SER A 106 7.55 -4.44 3.10
N GLY A 107 7.51 -5.12 1.95
CA GLY A 107 8.45 -4.92 0.84
C GLY A 107 8.27 -3.60 0.09
N GLU A 108 7.13 -2.94 0.25
CA GLU A 108 6.84 -1.64 -0.39
C GLU A 108 7.47 -0.47 0.37
N LYS A 109 7.97 -0.71 1.58
CA LYS A 109 8.63 0.30 2.41
C LYS A 109 9.93 0.74 1.75
N GLY A 110 10.09 2.04 1.57
CA GLY A 110 11.31 2.63 1.05
C GLY A 110 11.06 3.81 0.14
N MET A 111 12.06 4.12 -0.67
CA MET A 111 12.01 5.24 -1.60
C MET A 111 11.67 4.75 -3.01
N HIS A 112 10.55 5.23 -3.54
CA HIS A 112 10.10 4.97 -4.90
C HIS A 112 10.56 6.10 -5.81
N ARG A 113 11.35 5.75 -6.83
CA ARG A 113 11.95 6.70 -7.78
C ARG A 113 11.27 6.61 -9.13
N MET A 114 11.01 7.75 -9.75
CA MET A 114 10.55 7.84 -11.13
C MET A 114 11.51 8.72 -11.92
N ILE A 115 11.93 8.22 -13.08
CA ILE A 115 12.68 8.99 -14.08
C ILE A 115 11.70 9.34 -15.18
N TYR A 116 11.53 10.63 -15.49
CA TYR A 116 10.59 11.09 -16.51
C TYR A 116 11.14 12.27 -17.31
N SER A 117 10.69 12.39 -18.56
CA SER A 117 11.01 13.55 -19.39
C SER A 117 9.96 14.63 -19.20
N SER A 118 10.38 15.83 -18.77
CA SER A 118 9.49 16.99 -18.62
C SER A 118 9.43 17.82 -19.91
N VAL A 119 8.28 18.43 -20.19
CA VAL A 119 8.10 19.37 -21.31
C VAL A 119 8.95 20.63 -21.12
N GLU A 120 9.17 21.06 -19.88
CA GLU A 120 9.94 22.28 -19.57
C GLU A 120 11.45 22.11 -19.78
N ASN A 121 11.96 20.88 -19.61
CA ASN A 121 13.37 20.55 -19.79
C ASN A 121 13.51 19.49 -20.90
N SER A 122 13.16 19.88 -22.13
CA SER A 122 13.23 19.02 -23.31
C SER A 122 14.70 18.64 -23.60
N GLY A 123 15.16 17.50 -23.06
CA GLY A 123 16.51 16.98 -23.29
C GLY A 123 17.20 16.40 -22.07
N THR A 124 16.63 16.52 -20.87
CA THR A 124 17.18 15.89 -19.66
C THR A 124 16.09 15.22 -18.86
N ASP A 125 16.26 13.93 -18.61
CA ASP A 125 15.37 13.17 -17.75
C ASP A 125 15.51 13.65 -16.30
N GLN A 126 14.38 13.89 -15.66
CA GLN A 126 14.31 14.32 -14.27
C GLN A 126 14.07 13.10 -13.39
N LEU A 127 14.79 13.06 -12.27
CA LEU A 127 14.58 12.09 -11.21
C LEU A 127 13.64 12.72 -10.18
N ILE A 128 12.58 12.00 -9.82
CA ILE A 128 11.73 12.33 -8.69
C ILE A 128 11.66 11.20 -7.68
N PHE A 129 11.56 11.52 -6.39
CA PHE A 129 11.41 10.52 -5.33
C PHE A 129 10.20 10.74 -4.42
N THR A 130 9.72 9.64 -3.86
CA THR A 130 8.62 9.58 -2.90
C THR A 130 8.95 8.52 -1.86
N TRP A 131 8.51 8.73 -0.63
CA TRP A 131 8.76 7.80 0.47
C TRP A 131 7.49 7.05 0.81
N THR A 132 7.58 5.74 0.81
CA THR A 132 6.52 4.85 1.25
C THR A 132 6.91 4.24 2.58
N THR A 133 6.07 4.42 3.59
CA THR A 133 6.22 3.77 4.89
C THR A 133 5.04 2.85 5.14
N THR A 134 5.34 1.60 5.47
CA THR A 134 4.33 0.62 5.89
C THR A 134 4.50 0.39 7.39
N ILE A 135 3.42 0.55 8.14
CA ILE A 135 3.33 0.13 9.53
C ILE A 135 2.20 -0.87 9.69
N TRP A 136 2.30 -1.74 10.69
CA TRP A 136 1.16 -2.57 11.06
C TRP A 136 0.07 -1.68 11.64
N ARG A 137 -1.17 -2.14 11.52
CA ARG A 137 -2.32 -1.46 12.07
C ARG A 137 -2.23 -1.38 13.61
N PHE A 138 -2.47 -0.21 14.18
CA PHE A 138 -2.64 -0.09 15.63
C PHE A 138 -3.89 -0.85 16.08
N LEU A 139 -3.74 -1.72 17.08
CA LEU A 139 -4.85 -2.50 17.63
C LEU A 139 -6.03 -1.60 18.02
N HIS A 140 -7.26 -2.07 17.74
CA HIS A 140 -8.55 -1.48 18.14
C HIS A 140 -8.75 -1.35 19.66
N TYR A 141 -7.81 -1.81 20.48
CA TYR A 141 -7.93 -1.68 21.93
C TYR A 141 -7.42 -0.30 22.34
N PRO A 142 -8.26 0.53 22.98
CA PRO A 142 -7.78 1.76 23.58
C PRO A 142 -6.80 1.38 24.69
N VAL A 143 -5.51 1.49 24.40
CA VAL A 143 -4.48 1.45 25.43
C VAL A 143 -4.57 2.79 26.15
N ASN A 144 -5.18 2.79 27.33
CA ASN A 144 -5.20 3.96 28.20
C ASN A 144 -3.79 4.18 28.75
N VAL A 145 -2.93 4.78 27.94
CA VAL A 145 -1.62 5.27 28.38
C VAL A 145 -1.86 6.59 29.10
N LYS A 146 -1.73 6.58 30.43
CA LYS A 146 -1.63 7.82 31.20
C LYS A 146 -0.27 8.44 30.90
N ILE A 147 -0.26 9.52 30.12
CA ILE A 147 0.94 10.31 29.89
C ILE A 147 1.06 11.27 31.08
N GLU A 148 1.97 10.98 32.00
CA GLU A 148 2.39 11.96 33.01
C GLU A 148 3.27 12.99 32.32
N ILE A 149 2.75 14.20 32.15
CA ILE A 149 3.51 15.33 31.63
C ILE A 149 4.23 15.94 32.83
N GLU A 150 5.52 15.62 32.99
CA GLU A 150 6.38 16.30 33.95
C GLU A 150 6.74 17.67 33.33
N GLU A 151 6.13 18.74 33.86
CA GLU A 151 6.45 20.11 33.43
C GLU A 151 7.95 20.37 33.66
N MET A 152 8.70 20.59 32.59
CA MET A 152 10.08 21.05 32.71
C MET A 152 10.07 22.44 33.35
N ALA A 153 10.71 22.57 34.51
CA ALA A 153 10.85 23.84 35.21
C ALA A 153 11.46 24.91 34.30
N PRO A 154 10.96 26.16 34.32
CA PRO A 154 11.55 27.23 33.53
C PRO A 154 12.99 27.48 34.00
N LEU A 155 13.91 27.57 33.02
CA LEU A 155 15.33 27.94 33.22
C LEU A 155 15.49 29.33 33.84
#